data_AF-A0A1F9X7Z8-F1
#
_entry.id   AF-A0A1F9X7Z8-F1
#
_cell.length_a   1.000
_cell.length_b   1.000
_cell.length_c   1.000
_cell.angle_alpha   90.00
_cell.angle_beta   90.00
_cell.angle_gamma   90.00
#
_symmetry.space_group_name_H-M   'P 1'
#
loop_
_entity.id
_entity.type
_entity.pdbx_description
1 polymer ?
#
loop_
_entity_poly.entity_id
_entity_poly.type
_entity_poly.pdbx_seq_one_letter_code
_entity_poly.pdbx_strand_id
1 'polypeptide(L)'
;MLKGLFIGLFCFLLFLAIHFLVFHFSRNEIKKRFRVIRNIFFAIMPLYVLLYLVIPREILVLIPADPVKTSQFVINLSKFLNFFTGFMFYMFLFMGYGMFYFIIDRSLSIRMMVEFSKAPGERYTFDGLKQVYSPDAVYDRRFRHLVESGCSVESNGYYTNTPKGKILSWIFTVSLKILQAWPGG
;
A
#
# COMPACT_ATOMS: atom_id res chain seq x y z
N MET A 1 23.52 -10.83 -7.98
CA MET A 1 22.22 -10.91 -7.29
C MET A 1 21.73 -9.54 -6.84
N LEU A 2 22.62 -8.61 -6.46
CA LEU A 2 22.23 -7.29 -5.94
C LEU A 2 21.59 -6.35 -6.98
N LYS A 3 21.88 -6.52 -8.28
CA LYS A 3 21.31 -5.67 -9.34
C LYS A 3 19.78 -5.52 -9.26
N GLY A 4 19.04 -6.63 -9.22
CA GLY A 4 17.58 -6.59 -9.13
C GLY A 4 17.10 -5.87 -7.86
N LEU A 5 17.77 -6.08 -6.74
CA LEU A 5 17.45 -5.41 -5.46
C LEU A 5 17.68 -3.89 -5.54
N PHE A 6 18.80 -3.43 -6.09
CA PHE A 6 19.09 -2.00 -6.25
C PHE A 6 18.12 -1.33 -7.21
N ILE A 7 17.80 -1.95 -8.34
CA ILE A 7 16.81 -1.42 -9.27
C ILE A 7 15.42 -1.39 -8.61
N GLY A 8 15.06 -2.42 -7.85
CA GLY A 8 13.80 -2.47 -7.10
C GLY A 8 13.71 -1.37 -6.04
N LEU A 9 14.79 -1.15 -5.28
CA LEU A 9 14.89 -0.07 -4.32
C LEU A 9 14.79 1.30 -5.01
N PHE A 10 15.50 1.50 -6.11
CA PHE A 10 15.46 2.75 -6.88
C PHE A 10 14.05 3.04 -7.39
N CYS A 11 13.37 2.05 -7.99
CA CYS A 11 11.98 2.18 -8.43
C CYS A 11 11.04 2.51 -7.26
N PHE A 12 11.27 1.93 -6.09
CA PHE A 12 10.51 2.25 -4.88
C PHE A 12 10.74 3.69 -4.40
N LEU A 13 11.99 4.15 -4.35
CA LEU A 13 12.31 5.52 -3.97
C LEU A 13 11.73 6.53 -4.98
N LEU A 14 11.79 6.21 -6.28
CA LEU A 14 11.17 7.02 -7.32
C LEU A 14 9.65 7.06 -7.16
N PHE A 15 9.02 5.92 -6.84
CA PHE A 15 7.60 5.86 -6.49
C PHE A 15 7.27 6.78 -5.31
N LEU A 16 8.05 6.74 -4.22
CA LEU A 16 7.85 7.61 -3.07
C LEU A 16 7.99 9.09 -3.43
N ALA A 17 9.01 9.43 -4.23
CA ALA A 17 9.21 10.79 -4.70
C ALA A 17 8.02 11.29 -5.54
N ILE A 18 7.58 10.51 -6.53
CA ILE A 18 6.44 10.88 -7.38
C ILE A 18 5.16 10.96 -6.55
N HIS A 19 4.92 10.01 -5.64
CA HIS A 19 3.78 10.05 -4.73
C HIS A 19 3.79 11.32 -3.88
N PHE A 20 4.94 11.65 -3.27
CA PHE A 20 5.12 12.87 -2.48
C PHE A 20 4.86 14.12 -3.31
N LEU A 21 5.46 14.23 -4.50
CA LEU A 21 5.27 15.37 -5.40
C LEU A 21 3.79 15.53 -5.79
N VAL A 22 3.13 14.45 -6.21
CA VAL A 22 1.72 14.48 -6.60
C VAL A 22 0.84 14.94 -5.44
N PHE A 23 1.06 14.44 -4.23
CA PHE A 23 0.21 14.78 -3.08
C PHE A 23 0.56 16.14 -2.46
N HIS A 24 1.81 16.58 -2.54
CA HIS A 24 2.26 17.88 -2.03
C HIS A 24 1.84 19.03 -2.95
N PHE A 25 1.94 18.85 -4.28
CA PHE A 25 1.60 19.91 -5.24
C PHE A 25 0.14 19.89 -5.70
N SER A 26 -0.60 18.81 -5.44
CA SER A 26 -2.05 18.80 -5.69
C SER A 26 -2.75 19.67 -4.63
N ARG A 27 -3.06 20.93 -4.99
CA ARG A 27 -3.88 21.85 -4.18
C ARG A 27 -5.31 21.35 -3.98
N ASN A 28 -5.78 20.43 -4.81
CA ASN A 28 -7.14 19.88 -4.73
C ASN A 28 -7.19 18.62 -3.86
N GLU A 29 -8.28 18.45 -3.10
CA GLU A 29 -8.54 17.22 -2.36
C GLU A 29 -8.60 16.02 -3.32
N ILE A 30 -7.56 15.18 -3.30
CA ILE A 30 -7.51 13.95 -4.07
C ILE A 30 -8.57 12.99 -3.50
N LYS A 31 -9.76 12.93 -4.14
CA LYS A 31 -10.87 12.06 -3.71
C LYS A 31 -10.50 10.57 -3.70
N LYS A 32 -9.69 10.12 -4.65
CA LYS A 32 -9.34 8.68 -4.84
C LYS A 32 -7.87 8.39 -4.54
N ARG A 33 -7.40 8.77 -3.34
CA ARG A 33 -5.98 8.70 -2.93
C ARG A 33 -5.32 7.35 -3.22
N PHE A 34 -5.92 6.26 -2.75
CA PHE A 34 -5.36 4.91 -2.97
C PHE A 34 -5.28 4.53 -4.45
N ARG A 35 -6.23 4.97 -5.27
CA ARG A 35 -6.21 4.72 -6.72
C ARG A 35 -5.01 5.42 -7.37
N VAL A 36 -4.74 6.66 -6.97
CA VAL A 36 -3.58 7.42 -7.46
C VAL A 36 -2.29 6.72 -7.07
N ILE A 37 -2.12 6.38 -5.78
CA ILE A 37 -0.95 5.65 -5.27
C ILE A 37 -0.70 4.37 -6.07
N ARG A 38 -1.74 3.55 -6.22
CA ARG A 38 -1.69 2.30 -6.97
C ARG A 38 -1.32 2.54 -8.44
N ASN A 39 -1.88 3.56 -9.08
CA ASN A 39 -1.60 3.86 -10.49
C ASN A 39 -0.14 4.34 -10.68
N ILE A 40 0.40 5.16 -9.77
CA ILE A 40 1.81 5.58 -9.80
C ILE A 40 2.72 4.34 -9.70
N PHE A 41 2.43 3.44 -8.77
CA PHE A 41 3.18 2.20 -8.61
C PHE A 41 3.20 1.36 -9.89
N PHE A 42 2.02 1.10 -10.49
CA PHE A 42 1.92 0.34 -11.74
C PHE A 42 2.60 1.04 -12.93
N ALA A 43 2.58 2.38 -12.97
CA ALA A 43 3.25 3.15 -14.01
C ALA A 43 4.79 3.02 -13.95
N ILE A 44 5.36 2.73 -12.77
CA ILE A 44 6.80 2.57 -12.57
C ILE A 44 7.26 1.11 -12.82
N MET A 45 6.35 0.14 -12.85
CA MET A 45 6.71 -1.26 -13.12
C MET A 45 7.39 -1.48 -14.49
N PRO A 46 6.93 -0.89 -15.60
CA PRO A 46 7.65 -0.97 -16.87
C PRO A 46 9.07 -0.40 -16.79
N LEU A 47 9.28 0.64 -15.99
CA LEU A 47 10.61 1.22 -15.76
C LEU A 47 11.54 0.23 -15.04
N TYR A 48 11.04 -0.54 -14.06
CA TYR A 48 11.83 -1.61 -13.44
C TYR A 48 12.33 -2.62 -14.47
N VAL A 49 11.44 -3.06 -15.37
CA VAL A 49 11.78 -4.00 -16.45
C VAL A 49 12.82 -3.39 -17.39
N LEU A 50 12.61 -2.15 -17.83
CA LEU A 50 13.53 -1.42 -18.71
C LEU A 50 14.92 -1.28 -18.09
N LEU A 51 15.00 -0.78 -16.86
CA LEU A 51 16.27 -0.60 -16.15
C LEU A 51 17.00 -1.93 -15.95
N TYR A 52 16.26 -3.02 -15.68
CA TYR A 52 16.86 -4.34 -15.55
C TYR A 52 17.43 -4.85 -16.88
N LEU A 53 16.84 -4.52 -18.02
CA LEU A 53 17.36 -4.90 -19.33
C LEU A 53 18.57 -4.06 -19.75
N VAL A 54 18.54 -2.75 -19.50
CA VAL A 54 19.55 -1.78 -19.97
C VAL A 54 20.82 -1.78 -19.14
N ILE A 55 20.72 -1.88 -17.80
CA ILE A 55 21.89 -1.74 -16.92
C ILE A 55 22.83 -2.94 -17.11
N PRO A 56 24.11 -2.75 -17.47
CA PRO A 56 25.06 -3.86 -17.62
C PRO A 56 25.23 -4.67 -16.33
N ARG A 57 25.49 -5.97 -16.48
CA ARG A 57 25.60 -6.91 -15.33
C ARG A 57 26.83 -6.67 -14.47
N GLU A 58 27.89 -6.21 -15.11
CA GLU A 58 29.26 -6.14 -14.55
C GLU A 58 29.40 -5.08 -13.46
N ILE A 59 28.45 -4.16 -13.38
CA ILE A 59 28.47 -3.08 -12.38
C ILE A 59 28.10 -3.61 -10.97
N LEU A 60 27.40 -4.76 -10.85
CA LEU A 60 26.72 -5.17 -9.60
C LEU A 60 26.73 -6.70 -9.31
N VAL A 61 27.65 -7.49 -9.88
CA VAL A 61 27.77 -8.94 -9.63
C VAL A 61 29.15 -9.28 -9.05
N LEU A 62 29.16 -9.79 -7.81
CA LEU A 62 30.35 -10.18 -7.04
C LEU A 62 30.96 -11.55 -7.42
N ILE A 63 30.31 -12.35 -8.27
CA ILE A 63 30.83 -13.67 -8.68
C ILE A 63 30.62 -13.83 -10.19
N PRO A 64 31.66 -13.65 -11.01
CA PRO A 64 31.57 -14.00 -12.42
C PRO A 64 31.38 -15.52 -12.54
N ALA A 65 30.30 -15.93 -13.21
CA ALA A 65 30.12 -17.34 -13.55
C ALA A 65 31.16 -17.69 -14.62
N ASP A 66 32.04 -18.65 -14.33
CA ASP A 66 32.98 -19.17 -15.31
C ASP A 66 32.17 -19.90 -16.41
N PRO A 67 32.15 -19.37 -17.65
CA PRO A 67 31.36 -19.95 -18.74
C PRO A 67 31.87 -21.32 -19.18
N VAL A 68 33.09 -21.71 -18.78
CA VAL A 68 33.67 -23.02 -19.07
C VAL A 68 33.15 -24.09 -18.09
N LYS A 69 32.82 -23.70 -16.86
CA LYS A 69 32.40 -24.61 -15.78
C LYS A 69 30.89 -24.58 -15.51
N THR A 70 30.21 -23.53 -15.94
CA THR A 70 28.81 -23.29 -15.59
C THR A 70 27.91 -23.47 -16.81
N SER A 71 26.92 -24.35 -16.72
CA SER A 71 25.99 -24.58 -17.82
C SER A 71 25.17 -23.31 -18.15
N GLN A 72 24.83 -23.13 -19.43
CA GLN A 72 24.03 -22.01 -19.91
C GLN A 72 22.66 -21.94 -19.21
N PHE A 73 22.11 -23.09 -18.82
CA PHE A 73 20.88 -23.19 -18.04
C PHE A 73 21.01 -22.50 -16.68
N VAL A 74 22.06 -22.81 -15.91
CA VAL A 74 22.30 -22.21 -14.58
C VAL A 74 22.49 -20.70 -14.69
N ILE A 75 23.20 -20.24 -15.72
CA ILE A 75 23.37 -18.82 -16.02
C ILE A 75 22.01 -18.14 -16.28
N ASN A 76 21.14 -18.78 -17.06
CA ASN A 76 19.80 -18.24 -17.35
C ASN A 76 18.86 -18.29 -16.14
N LEU A 77 18.92 -19.35 -15.34
CA LEU A 77 18.15 -19.47 -14.10
C LEU A 77 18.57 -18.39 -13.10
N SER A 78 19.88 -18.14 -12.94
CA SER A 78 20.39 -17.07 -12.08
C SER A 78 19.92 -15.68 -12.52
N LYS A 79 19.82 -15.42 -13.84
CA LYS A 79 19.25 -14.18 -14.39
C LYS A 79 17.79 -14.00 -13.98
N PHE A 80 17.02 -15.06 -14.14
CA PHE A 80 15.59 -15.07 -13.83
C PHE A 80 15.36 -14.86 -12.34
N LEU A 81 16.08 -15.60 -11.49
CA LEU A 81 16.00 -15.47 -10.04
C LEU A 81 16.40 -14.06 -9.59
N ASN A 82 17.48 -13.49 -10.12
CA ASN A 82 17.89 -12.12 -9.78
C ASN A 82 16.80 -11.08 -10.13
N PHE A 83 16.22 -11.18 -11.32
CA PHE A 83 15.11 -10.34 -11.74
C PHE A 83 13.91 -10.48 -10.81
N PHE A 84 13.52 -11.73 -10.55
CA PHE A 84 12.33 -12.07 -9.78
C PHE A 84 12.49 -11.67 -8.31
N THR A 85 13.64 -11.92 -7.69
CA THR A 85 13.94 -11.49 -6.32
C THR A 85 13.89 -9.96 -6.19
N GLY A 86 14.49 -9.22 -7.12
CA GLY A 86 14.41 -7.76 -7.14
C GLY A 86 12.98 -7.24 -7.28
N PHE A 87 12.18 -7.91 -8.13
CA PHE A 87 10.80 -7.54 -8.37
C PHE A 87 9.90 -7.86 -7.16
N MET A 88 10.08 -9.02 -6.53
CA MET A 88 9.41 -9.38 -5.29
C MET A 88 9.78 -8.44 -4.14
N PHE A 89 11.04 -8.03 -4.06
CA PHE A 89 11.48 -7.02 -3.09
C PHE A 89 10.79 -5.67 -3.33
N TYR A 90 10.71 -5.21 -4.58
CA TYR A 90 9.96 -4.00 -4.94
C TYR A 90 8.47 -4.09 -4.56
N MET A 91 7.82 -5.21 -4.89
CA MET A 91 6.43 -5.48 -4.49
C MET A 91 6.26 -5.48 -2.97
N PHE A 92 7.19 -6.10 -2.25
CA PHE A 92 7.19 -6.16 -0.78
C PHE A 92 7.26 -4.77 -0.16
N LEU A 93 8.19 -3.92 -0.63
CA LEU A 93 8.31 -2.53 -0.18
C LEU A 93 7.02 -1.74 -0.42
N PHE A 94 6.40 -1.91 -1.59
CA PHE A 94 5.14 -1.27 -1.90
C PHE A 94 3.98 -1.76 -1.01
N MET A 95 3.89 -3.06 -0.76
CA MET A 95 2.86 -3.61 0.13
C MET A 95 3.04 -3.11 1.57
N GLY A 96 4.27 -3.08 2.07
CA GLY A 96 4.59 -2.51 3.39
C GLY A 96 4.24 -1.02 3.46
N TYR A 97 4.57 -0.27 2.42
CA TYR A 97 4.18 1.13 2.30
C TYR A 97 2.65 1.30 2.27
N GLY A 98 1.94 0.46 1.53
CA GLY A 98 0.48 0.46 1.45
C GLY A 98 -0.16 0.23 2.82
N MET A 99 0.35 -0.74 3.59
CA MET A 99 -0.10 -0.98 4.97
C MET A 99 0.13 0.24 5.86
N PHE A 100 1.34 0.82 5.82
CA PHE A 100 1.67 2.03 6.56
C PHE A 100 0.75 3.21 6.19
N TYR A 101 0.54 3.44 4.90
CA TYR A 101 -0.35 4.48 4.40
C TYR A 101 -1.79 4.26 4.89
N PHE A 102 -2.31 3.04 4.82
CA PHE A 102 -3.66 2.72 5.31
C PHE A 102 -3.80 2.94 6.81
N ILE A 103 -2.78 2.59 7.59
CA ILE A 103 -2.73 2.82 9.03
C ILE A 103 -2.85 4.31 9.32
N ILE A 104 -2.07 5.17 8.66
CA ILE A 104 -2.13 6.63 8.86
C ILE A 104 -3.49 7.20 8.40
N ASP A 105 -3.98 6.80 7.23
CA ASP A 105 -5.19 7.38 6.65
C ASP A 105 -6.45 6.96 7.42
N ARG A 106 -6.52 5.72 7.91
CA ARG A 106 -7.75 5.09 8.42
C ARG A 106 -7.75 4.74 9.90
N SER A 107 -6.61 4.65 10.57
CA SER A 107 -6.58 4.29 12.00
C SER A 107 -7.16 5.43 12.85
N LEU A 108 -8.28 5.15 13.51
CA LEU A 108 -8.86 6.06 14.51
C LEU A 108 -7.89 6.19 15.69
N SER A 109 -7.25 5.10 16.10
CA SER A 109 -6.32 5.10 17.24
C SER A 109 -5.14 6.03 17.02
N ILE A 110 -4.53 6.05 15.83
CA ILE A 110 -3.44 7.00 15.52
C ILE A 110 -3.92 8.43 15.59
N ARG A 111 -5.11 8.72 15.06
CA ARG A 111 -5.70 10.06 15.12
C ARG A 111 -5.95 10.51 16.56
N MET A 112 -6.49 9.62 17.39
CA MET A 112 -6.69 9.89 18.83
C MET A 112 -5.35 10.14 19.52
N MET A 113 -4.31 9.34 19.23
CA MET A 113 -2.96 9.55 19.78
C MET A 113 -2.37 10.91 19.38
N VAL A 114 -2.58 11.35 18.14
CA VAL A 114 -2.16 12.68 17.67
C VAL A 114 -2.92 13.81 18.37
N GLU A 115 -4.18 13.61 18.74
CA GLU A 115 -4.91 14.61 19.53
C GLU A 115 -4.47 14.61 21.00
N PHE A 116 -4.18 13.44 21.57
CA PHE A 116 -3.63 13.33 22.93
C PHE A 116 -2.27 14.03 23.07
N SER A 117 -1.41 13.95 22.05
CA SER A 117 -0.09 14.61 22.09
C SER A 117 -0.15 16.14 22.01
N LYS A 118 -1.28 16.72 21.57
CA LYS A 118 -1.50 18.17 21.53
C LYS A 118 -2.08 18.74 22.82
N ALA A 119 -2.50 17.87 23.75
CA ALA A 119 -3.18 18.26 24.96
C ALA A 119 -2.21 18.88 25.98
N PRO A 120 -2.54 20.03 26.60
CA PRO A 120 -1.74 20.56 27.70
C PRO A 120 -1.68 19.56 28.86
N GLY A 121 -0.48 19.05 29.17
CA GLY A 121 -0.27 18.13 30.30
C GLY A 121 -0.69 16.68 30.07
N GLU A 122 -0.83 16.23 28.81
CA GLU A 122 -1.06 14.81 28.41
C GLU A 122 -2.35 14.16 28.97
N ARG A 123 -3.30 14.96 29.46
CA ARG A 123 -4.56 14.46 30.02
C ARG A 123 -5.72 14.84 29.11
N TYR A 124 -6.31 13.85 28.45
CA TYR A 124 -7.56 13.99 27.70
C TYR A 124 -8.67 13.22 28.40
N THR A 125 -9.83 13.85 28.57
CA THR A 125 -11.04 13.13 28.99
C THR A 125 -11.71 12.52 27.76
N PHE A 126 -12.44 11.42 27.98
CA PHE A 126 -13.20 10.76 26.92
C PHE A 126 -14.25 11.69 26.30
N ASP A 127 -14.92 12.50 27.12
CA ASP A 127 -15.92 13.46 26.63
C ASP A 127 -15.28 14.61 25.85
N GLY A 128 -14.09 15.07 26.25
CA GLY A 128 -13.31 16.03 25.47
C GLY A 128 -12.90 15.47 24.11
N LEU A 129 -12.59 14.17 24.04
CA LEU A 129 -12.26 13.51 22.77
C LEU A 129 -13.48 13.41 21.84
N LYS A 130 -14.69 13.13 22.37
CA LYS A 130 -15.93 13.09 21.58
C LYS A 130 -16.30 14.44 20.95
N GLN A 131 -15.91 15.55 21.57
CA GLN A 131 -16.14 16.89 21.02
C GLN A 131 -15.28 17.16 19.77
N VAL A 132 -14.07 16.57 19.70
CA VAL A 132 -13.16 16.70 18.55
C VAL A 132 -13.41 15.59 17.51
N TYR A 133 -13.71 14.38 17.97
CA TYR A 133 -14.01 13.20 17.16
C TYR A 133 -15.44 12.73 17.43
N SER A 134 -16.41 13.34 16.74
CA SER A 134 -17.79 12.86 16.76
C SER A 134 -17.88 11.46 16.14
N PRO A 135 -18.45 10.47 16.84
CA PRO A 135 -18.72 9.14 16.28
C PRO A 135 -19.51 9.20 14.97
N ASP A 136 -20.48 10.11 14.86
CA ASP A 136 -21.32 10.26 13.67
C ASP A 136 -20.50 10.67 12.45
N ALA A 137 -19.56 11.61 12.63
CA ALA A 137 -18.64 12.01 11.56
C ALA A 137 -17.72 10.86 11.12
N VAL A 138 -17.34 9.97 12.06
CA VAL A 138 -16.55 8.76 11.75
C VAL A 138 -17.38 7.76 10.94
N TYR A 139 -18.62 7.50 11.35
CA TYR A 139 -19.52 6.58 10.64
C TYR A 139 -19.87 7.10 9.25
N ASP A 140 -20.27 8.36 9.15
CA ASP A 140 -20.59 9.00 7.87
C ASP A 140 -19.41 8.93 6.89
N ARG A 141 -18.19 9.24 7.36
CA ARG A 141 -16.98 9.10 6.53
C ARG A 141 -16.76 7.65 6.09
N ARG A 142 -16.98 6.66 6.97
CA ARG A 142 -16.84 5.24 6.63
C ARG A 142 -17.89 4.78 5.60
N PHE A 143 -19.13 5.22 5.73
CA PHE A 143 -20.20 4.95 4.76
C PHE A 143 -19.88 5.58 3.39
N ARG A 144 -19.42 6.83 3.37
CA ARG A 144 -18.93 7.48 2.14
C ARG A 144 -17.80 6.68 1.49
N HIS A 145 -16.84 6.16 2.25
CA HIS A 145 -15.79 5.29 1.71
C HIS A 145 -16.33 3.98 1.09
N LEU A 146 -17.36 3.37 1.69
CA LEU A 146 -17.98 2.16 1.12
C LEU A 146 -18.66 2.45 -0.23
N VAL A 147 -19.29 3.62 -0.36
CA VAL A 147 -19.88 4.08 -1.62
C VAL A 147 -18.82 4.46 -2.65
N GLU A 148 -17.82 5.27 -2.28
CA GLU A 148 -16.74 5.71 -3.18
C GLU A 148 -15.87 4.55 -3.68
N SER A 149 -15.68 3.52 -2.85
CA SER A 149 -14.97 2.30 -3.23
C SER A 149 -15.79 1.39 -4.15
N GLY A 150 -17.08 1.70 -4.35
CA GLY A 150 -18.02 0.89 -5.12
C GLY A 150 -18.38 -0.43 -4.46
N CYS A 151 -18.20 -0.55 -3.14
CA CYS A 151 -18.62 -1.73 -2.38
C CYS A 151 -20.09 -1.66 -2.02
N SER A 152 -20.61 -0.46 -1.74
CA SER A 152 -22.01 -0.23 -1.40
C SER A 152 -22.63 0.86 -2.28
N VAL A 153 -23.95 0.89 -2.34
CA VAL A 153 -24.75 1.96 -2.96
C VAL A 153 -25.72 2.48 -1.92
N GLU A 154 -25.85 3.80 -1.85
CA GLU A 154 -26.88 4.47 -1.05
C GLU A 154 -28.12 4.72 -1.92
N SER A 155 -29.28 4.31 -1.43
CA SER A 155 -30.58 4.55 -2.07
C SER A 155 -31.62 4.85 -1.01
N ASN A 156 -32.24 6.03 -1.06
CA ASN A 156 -33.26 6.48 -0.10
C ASN A 156 -32.81 6.40 1.37
N GLY A 157 -31.53 6.70 1.67
CA GLY A 157 -30.97 6.61 3.02
C GLY A 157 -30.58 5.19 3.48
N TYR A 158 -30.76 4.18 2.63
CA TYR A 158 -30.33 2.80 2.90
C TYR A 158 -29.04 2.46 2.15
N TYR A 159 -28.15 1.74 2.82
CA TYR A 159 -26.90 1.25 2.23
C TYR A 159 -27.03 -0.23 1.88
N THR A 160 -26.79 -0.57 0.62
CA THR A 160 -26.83 -1.96 0.14
C THR A 160 -25.51 -2.36 -0.50
N ASN A 161 -25.11 -3.62 -0.37
CA ASN A 161 -23.88 -4.12 -0.98
C ASN A 161 -24.07 -4.37 -2.48
N THR A 162 -23.14 -3.84 -3.27
CA THR A 162 -22.95 -4.22 -4.69
C THR A 162 -22.48 -5.68 -4.80
N PRO A 163 -22.45 -6.28 -6.01
CA PRO A 163 -21.83 -7.59 -6.21
C PRO A 163 -20.38 -7.65 -5.71
N LYS A 164 -19.60 -6.59 -5.95
CA LYS A 164 -18.24 -6.44 -5.41
C LYS A 164 -18.23 -6.47 -3.89
N GLY A 165 -19.12 -5.69 -3.26
CA GLY A 165 -19.26 -5.65 -1.80
C GLY A 165 -19.67 -6.99 -1.20
N LYS A 166 -20.54 -7.75 -1.86
CA LYS A 166 -20.96 -9.10 -1.43
C LYS A 166 -19.80 -10.09 -1.42
N ILE A 167 -19.01 -10.13 -2.51
CA ILE A 167 -17.82 -11.00 -2.59
C ILE A 167 -16.83 -10.63 -1.48
N LEU A 168 -16.55 -9.33 -1.32
CA LEU A 168 -15.58 -8.85 -0.33
C LEU A 168 -16.05 -9.14 1.11
N SER A 169 -17.33 -8.91 1.40
CA SER A 169 -17.95 -9.22 2.69
C SER A 169 -17.88 -10.71 2.99
N TRP A 170 -18.10 -11.58 2.00
CA TRP A 170 -17.96 -13.02 2.19
C TRP A 170 -16.52 -13.43 2.54
N ILE A 171 -15.53 -12.93 1.78
CA ILE A 171 -14.10 -13.19 2.05
C ILE A 171 -13.76 -12.76 3.49
N PHE A 172 -14.09 -11.52 3.86
CA PHE A 172 -13.78 -11.02 5.20
C PHE A 172 -14.53 -11.73 6.31
N THR A 173 -15.77 -12.16 6.08
CA THR A 173 -16.51 -12.96 7.07
C THR A 173 -15.80 -14.29 7.33
N VAL A 174 -15.31 -14.96 6.28
CA VAL A 174 -14.54 -16.19 6.40
C VAL A 174 -13.23 -15.92 7.16
N SER A 175 -12.49 -14.88 6.77
CA SER A 175 -11.24 -14.50 7.45
C SER A 175 -11.45 -14.17 8.93
N LEU A 176 -12.48 -13.40 9.28
CA LEU A 176 -12.80 -13.03 10.66
C LEU A 176 -13.16 -14.24 11.51
N LYS A 177 -13.87 -15.22 10.95
CA LYS A 177 -14.19 -16.48 11.63
C LYS A 177 -12.94 -17.32 11.88
N ILE A 178 -12.08 -17.47 10.87
CA ILE A 178 -10.81 -18.21 11.00
C ILE A 178 -9.91 -17.57 12.06
N LEU A 179 -9.86 -16.23 12.09
CA LEU A 179 -9.04 -15.48 13.04
C LEU A 179 -9.70 -15.27 14.41
N GLN A 180 -10.91 -15.82 14.64
CA GLN A 180 -11.69 -15.63 15.87
C GLN A 180 -11.90 -14.16 16.27
N ALA A 181 -11.97 -13.27 15.27
CA ALA A 181 -12.15 -11.83 15.45
C ALA A 181 -13.61 -11.38 15.29
N TRP A 182 -14.54 -12.33 15.09
CA TRP A 182 -15.99 -12.06 14.97
C TRP A 182 -16.68 -12.04 16.35
N PRO A 183 -17.68 -11.16 16.60
CA PRO A 183 -18.28 -10.16 15.70
C PRO A 183 -17.51 -8.84 15.53
N GLY A 184 -16.36 -8.67 16.16
CA GLY A 184 -15.51 -7.49 16.06
C GLY A 184 -16.01 -6.32 16.93
N GLY A 185 -15.12 -5.78 17.77
CA GLY A 185 -15.32 -4.54 18.54
C GLY A 185 -14.65 -3.35 17.88
#